data_AF-A0A929FY00-F1
#
_entry.id   AF-A0A929FY00-F1
#
_cell.length_a   1.000
_cell.length_b   1.000
_cell.length_c   1.000
_cell.angle_alpha   90.00
_cell.angle_beta   90.00
_cell.angle_gamma   90.00
#
_symmetry.space_group_name_H-M   'P 1'
#
loop_
_entity.id
_entity.type
_entity.pdbx_description
1 polymer ?
#
loop_
_entity_poly.entity_id
_entity_poly.type
_entity_poly.pdbx_seq_one_letter_code
_entity_poly.pdbx_strand_id
1 'polypeptide(L)'
;MMTIGVVKGMDANELYKRFTAGERNFQSTDLTGKDLSGIDLSEIDLKGAILRGANLQGTRLKGANLSKANLSEADLSTANLTGTSLYEAILIGANLSRAQLDLASLQAATLTGTNLQEANLIQTDLSQADFSDANLTGVDLSQAKLQRTNFSRANLKQADLRTAVFDRVILSDATMPDGSKYCAST
;
A
#
# COMPACT_ATOMS: atom_id res chain seq x y z
N MET A 1 36.96 -5.13 2.35
CA MET A 1 36.66 -4.83 0.92
C MET A 1 35.16 -4.81 0.78
N MET A 2 34.56 -3.62 0.70
CA MET A 2 33.15 -3.48 0.31
C MET A 2 33.09 -3.65 -1.20
N THR A 3 32.70 -4.84 -1.65
CA THR A 3 32.31 -5.02 -3.04
C THR A 3 31.04 -4.18 -3.23
N ILE A 4 31.08 -3.23 -4.17
CA ILE A 4 29.89 -2.59 -4.73
C ILE A 4 29.17 -3.71 -5.50
N GLY A 5 28.50 -4.58 -4.76
CA GLY A 5 27.72 -5.67 -5.31
C GLY A 5 26.47 -5.06 -5.89
N VAL A 6 26.28 -5.24 -7.19
CA VAL A 6 24.94 -5.22 -7.79
C VAL A 6 24.06 -6.03 -6.84
N VAL A 7 23.02 -5.43 -6.26
CA VAL A 7 22.08 -6.16 -5.40
C VAL A 7 21.52 -7.27 -6.27
N LYS A 8 22.02 -8.50 -6.09
CA LYS A 8 21.57 -9.65 -6.86
C LYS A 8 20.16 -9.94 -6.38
N GLY A 9 19.20 -9.97 -7.30
CA GLY A 9 17.83 -10.34 -7.00
C GLY A 9 17.76 -11.64 -6.19
N MET A 10 16.97 -11.62 -5.12
CA MET A 10 16.73 -12.79 -4.28
C MET A 10 15.68 -13.69 -4.94
N ASP A 11 15.89 -14.99 -4.89
CA ASP A 11 14.89 -15.95 -5.32
C ASP A 11 13.74 -16.06 -4.30
N ALA A 12 12.51 -16.25 -4.76
CA ALA A 12 11.34 -16.38 -3.88
C ALA A 12 11.44 -17.60 -2.96
N ASN A 13 11.96 -18.72 -3.44
CA ASN A 13 12.13 -19.92 -2.62
C ASN A 13 13.22 -19.73 -1.57
N GLU A 14 14.28 -19.00 -1.91
CA GLU A 14 15.34 -18.67 -0.95
C GLU A 14 14.83 -17.74 0.15
N LEU A 15 14.02 -16.73 -0.21
CA LEU A 15 13.33 -15.89 0.75
C LEU A 15 12.47 -16.73 1.69
N TYR A 16 11.60 -17.58 1.13
CA TYR A 16 10.68 -18.40 1.92
C TYR A 16 11.43 -19.37 2.85
N LYS A 17 12.50 -20.00 2.36
CA LYS A 17 13.36 -20.89 3.15
C LYS A 17 14.02 -20.17 4.32
N ARG A 18 14.60 -18.99 4.09
CA ARG A 18 15.24 -18.19 5.15
C ARG A 18 14.21 -17.68 6.16
N PHE A 19 13.06 -17.22 5.67
CA PHE A 19 11.97 -16.73 6.51
C PHE A 19 11.41 -17.82 7.44
N THR A 20 11.19 -19.03 6.89
CA THR A 20 10.73 -20.19 7.67
C THR A 20 11.80 -20.74 8.62
N ALA A 21 13.08 -20.47 8.36
CA ALA A 21 14.18 -20.72 9.30
C ALA A 21 14.27 -19.68 10.44
N GLY A 22 13.37 -18.70 10.47
CA GLY A 22 13.27 -17.68 11.53
C GLY A 22 13.92 -16.35 11.20
N GLU A 23 14.50 -16.20 10.00
CA GLU A 23 14.99 -14.89 9.57
C GLU A 23 13.82 -13.94 9.33
N ARG A 24 13.98 -12.67 9.71
CA ARG A 24 12.99 -11.62 9.49
C ARG A 24 13.54 -10.43 8.72
N ASN A 25 14.86 -10.23 8.73
CA ASN A 25 15.50 -9.09 8.09
C ASN A 25 15.80 -9.40 6.61
N PHE A 26 15.00 -8.80 5.74
CA PHE A 26 15.15 -8.84 4.28
C PHE A 26 15.19 -7.42 3.70
N GLN A 27 15.67 -6.45 4.49
CA GLN A 27 15.72 -5.05 4.08
C GLN A 27 16.52 -4.87 2.79
N SER A 28 16.06 -3.94 1.94
CA SER A 28 16.72 -3.57 0.68
C SER A 28 16.96 -4.74 -0.31
N THR A 29 16.24 -5.86 -0.13
CA THR A 29 16.32 -6.99 -1.05
C THR A 29 15.62 -6.65 -2.36
N ASP A 30 16.19 -7.09 -3.49
CA ASP A 30 15.51 -7.04 -4.78
C ASP A 30 14.68 -8.31 -5.01
N LEU A 31 13.36 -8.13 -5.02
CA LEU A 31 12.30 -9.11 -5.25
C LEU A 31 11.45 -8.70 -6.46
N THR A 32 12.02 -7.93 -7.40
CA THR A 32 11.33 -7.48 -8.62
C THR A 32 10.71 -8.66 -9.36
N GLY A 33 9.41 -8.56 -9.65
CA GLY A 33 8.66 -9.54 -10.43
C GLY A 33 8.55 -10.93 -9.79
N LYS A 34 8.89 -11.08 -8.51
CA LYS A 34 8.84 -12.38 -7.84
C LYS A 34 7.41 -12.76 -7.46
N ASP A 35 7.13 -14.05 -7.59
CA ASP A 35 5.89 -14.63 -7.10
C ASP A 35 6.02 -14.97 -5.62
N LEU A 36 5.29 -14.22 -4.81
CA LEU A 36 5.17 -14.32 -3.36
C LEU A 36 3.67 -14.45 -2.99
N SER A 37 2.83 -14.91 -3.92
CA SER A 37 1.39 -15.03 -3.69
C SER A 37 1.06 -16.09 -2.64
N GLY A 38 0.06 -15.81 -1.80
CA GLY A 38 -0.49 -16.74 -0.81
C GLY A 38 0.42 -17.17 0.34
N ILE A 39 1.71 -16.80 0.35
CA ILE A 39 2.64 -17.17 1.42
C ILE A 39 2.43 -16.34 2.68
N ASP A 40 2.86 -16.89 3.82
CA ASP A 40 2.95 -16.17 5.08
C ASP A 40 4.28 -15.45 5.19
N LEU A 41 4.24 -14.13 5.23
CA LEU A 41 5.37 -13.26 5.51
C LEU A 41 5.03 -12.29 6.66
N SER A 42 4.18 -12.71 7.59
CA SER A 42 3.80 -11.88 8.75
C SER A 42 5.06 -11.45 9.52
N GLU A 43 5.10 -10.18 9.93
CA GLU A 43 6.22 -9.57 10.65
C GLU A 43 7.58 -9.56 9.90
N ILE A 44 7.60 -9.83 8.59
CA ILE A 44 8.83 -9.67 7.79
C ILE A 44 9.28 -8.21 7.75
N ASP A 45 10.59 -7.99 7.78
CA ASP A 45 11.19 -6.68 7.58
C ASP A 45 11.73 -6.56 6.14
N LEU A 46 10.94 -5.93 5.29
CA LEU A 46 11.20 -5.64 3.88
C LEU A 46 11.44 -4.13 3.66
N LYS A 47 11.90 -3.41 4.70
CA LYS A 47 12.18 -1.97 4.58
C LYS A 47 13.12 -1.68 3.41
N GLY A 48 12.69 -0.79 2.52
CA GLY A 48 13.45 -0.41 1.33
C GLY A 48 13.61 -1.50 0.27
N ALA A 49 12.92 -2.64 0.39
CA ALA A 49 12.96 -3.71 -0.61
C ALA A 49 12.38 -3.23 -1.96
N ILE A 50 12.85 -3.83 -3.04
CA ILE A 50 12.34 -3.58 -4.39
C ILE A 50 11.40 -4.73 -4.74
N LEU A 51 10.11 -4.47 -4.74
CA LEU A 51 9.02 -5.41 -5.03
C LEU A 51 8.25 -5.00 -6.30
N ARG A 52 8.89 -4.23 -7.20
CA ARG A 52 8.25 -3.73 -8.42
C ARG A 52 7.71 -4.90 -9.24
N GLY A 53 6.42 -4.86 -9.56
CA GLY A 53 5.74 -5.92 -10.32
C GLY A 53 5.68 -7.28 -9.64
N ALA A 54 5.99 -7.38 -8.34
CA ALA A 54 5.89 -8.65 -7.61
C ALA A 54 4.42 -9.08 -7.49
N ASN A 55 4.18 -10.39 -7.54
CA ASN A 55 2.88 -10.96 -7.23
C ASN A 55 2.82 -11.23 -5.72
N LEU A 56 2.04 -10.44 -5.01
CA LEU A 56 1.76 -10.52 -3.57
C LEU A 56 0.26 -10.82 -3.34
N GLN A 57 -0.42 -11.40 -4.32
CA GLN A 57 -1.85 -11.70 -4.22
C GLN A 57 -2.10 -12.65 -3.05
N GLY A 58 -2.99 -12.24 -2.13
CA GLY A 58 -3.38 -13.05 -0.98
C GLY A 58 -2.25 -13.32 0.04
N THR A 59 -1.08 -12.67 -0.10
CA THR A 59 0.03 -12.81 0.83
C THR A 59 -0.36 -12.28 2.21
N ARG A 60 0.09 -12.96 3.27
CA ARG A 60 -0.10 -12.49 4.65
C ARG A 60 1.12 -11.70 5.08
N LEU A 61 0.96 -10.40 5.24
CA LEU A 61 1.97 -9.41 5.60
C LEU A 61 1.61 -8.70 6.90
N LYS A 62 0.75 -9.30 7.74
CA LYS A 62 0.32 -8.70 9.01
C LYS A 62 1.53 -8.25 9.83
N GLY A 63 1.54 -6.98 10.23
CA GLY A 63 2.63 -6.38 11.00
C GLY A 63 3.99 -6.30 10.29
N ALA A 64 4.06 -6.53 8.98
CA ALA A 64 5.30 -6.42 8.23
C ALA A 64 5.80 -4.97 8.18
N ASN A 65 7.09 -4.80 7.95
CA ASN A 65 7.70 -3.51 7.68
C ASN A 65 8.04 -3.40 6.18
N LEU A 66 7.22 -2.67 5.45
CA LEU A 66 7.40 -2.30 4.04
C LEU A 66 7.75 -0.81 3.87
N SER A 67 8.23 -0.16 4.95
CA SER A 67 8.55 1.27 4.90
C SER A 67 9.59 1.53 3.81
N LYS A 68 9.37 2.55 2.98
CA LYS A 68 10.22 2.93 1.84
C LYS A 68 10.40 1.84 0.77
N ALA A 69 9.63 0.75 0.80
CA ALA A 69 9.68 -0.28 -0.23
C ALA A 69 9.12 0.26 -1.56
N ASN A 70 9.64 -0.24 -2.66
CA ASN A 70 9.09 0.04 -4.00
C ASN A 70 8.19 -1.12 -4.43
N LEU A 71 6.88 -0.93 -4.31
CA LEU A 71 5.80 -1.83 -4.69
C LEU A 71 5.10 -1.39 -5.99
N SER A 72 5.74 -0.53 -6.81
CA SER A 72 5.12 -0.04 -8.05
C SER A 72 4.69 -1.22 -8.93
N GLU A 73 3.49 -1.15 -9.49
CA GLU A 73 2.90 -2.20 -10.35
C GLU A 73 2.76 -3.60 -9.70
N ALA A 74 2.98 -3.73 -8.39
CA ALA A 74 2.81 -5.00 -7.69
C ALA A 74 1.32 -5.37 -7.57
N ASP A 75 1.02 -6.67 -7.56
CA ASP A 75 -0.32 -7.18 -7.27
C ASP A 75 -0.42 -7.58 -5.79
N LEU A 76 -1.02 -6.73 -4.96
CA LEU A 76 -1.37 -7.01 -3.57
C LEU A 76 -2.88 -7.30 -3.41
N SER A 77 -3.58 -7.69 -4.48
CA SER A 77 -5.00 -7.97 -4.39
C SER A 77 -5.28 -9.03 -3.33
N THR A 78 -6.30 -8.79 -2.49
CA THR A 78 -6.68 -9.68 -1.38
C THR A 78 -5.61 -9.92 -0.30
N ALA A 79 -4.46 -9.24 -0.35
CA ALA A 79 -3.40 -9.40 0.65
C ALA A 79 -3.87 -8.93 2.04
N ASN A 80 -3.34 -9.57 3.09
CA ASN A 80 -3.52 -9.11 4.46
C ASN A 80 -2.32 -8.23 4.86
N LEU A 81 -2.53 -6.93 4.91
CA LEU A 81 -1.59 -5.90 5.32
C LEU A 81 -1.98 -5.27 6.67
N THR A 82 -2.82 -5.92 7.47
CA THR A 82 -3.27 -5.40 8.78
C THR A 82 -2.08 -5.00 9.65
N GLY A 83 -2.05 -3.75 10.13
CA GLY A 83 -0.98 -3.23 10.98
C GLY A 83 0.40 -3.12 10.32
N THR A 84 0.49 -3.20 8.98
CA THR A 84 1.76 -3.07 8.24
C THR A 84 2.26 -1.62 8.26
N SER A 85 3.58 -1.44 8.33
CA SER A 85 4.19 -0.14 8.06
C SER A 85 4.54 0.00 6.58
N LEU A 86 3.86 0.90 5.89
CA LEU A 86 4.08 1.33 4.50
C LEU A 86 4.53 2.81 4.46
N TYR A 87 5.12 3.31 5.54
CA TYR A 87 5.63 4.67 5.63
C TYR A 87 6.58 4.99 4.46
N GLU A 88 6.29 6.06 3.71
CA GLU A 88 7.04 6.46 2.50
C GLU A 88 7.18 5.35 1.42
N ALA A 89 6.33 4.34 1.42
CA ALA A 89 6.34 3.31 0.37
C ALA A 89 5.86 3.87 -0.97
N ILE A 90 6.36 3.30 -2.07
CA ILE A 90 5.98 3.67 -3.44
C ILE A 90 5.10 2.56 -4.00
N LEU A 91 3.82 2.83 -4.22
CA LEU A 91 2.82 1.87 -4.72
C LEU A 91 2.24 2.30 -6.07
N ILE A 92 2.95 3.10 -6.87
CA ILE A 92 2.42 3.65 -8.13
C ILE A 92 1.86 2.53 -9.02
N GLY A 93 0.59 2.65 -9.41
CA GLY A 93 -0.09 1.67 -10.26
C GLY A 93 -0.28 0.27 -9.66
N ALA A 94 0.00 0.07 -8.36
CA ALA A 94 -0.20 -1.23 -7.71
C ALA A 94 -1.68 -1.60 -7.60
N ASN A 95 -1.95 -2.90 -7.61
CA ASN A 95 -3.29 -3.43 -7.37
C ASN A 95 -3.44 -3.83 -5.90
N LEU A 96 -4.27 -3.11 -5.14
CA LEU A 96 -4.64 -3.42 -3.76
C LEU A 96 -6.14 -3.73 -3.63
N SER A 97 -6.81 -4.13 -4.72
CA SER A 97 -8.24 -4.42 -4.68
C SER A 97 -8.54 -5.48 -3.60
N ARG A 98 -9.52 -5.19 -2.73
CA ARG A 98 -9.93 -6.07 -1.63
C ARG A 98 -8.83 -6.42 -0.62
N ALA A 99 -7.72 -5.67 -0.59
CA ALA A 99 -6.69 -5.85 0.43
C ALA A 99 -7.20 -5.40 1.80
N GLN A 100 -6.69 -6.03 2.87
CA GLN A 100 -6.96 -5.65 4.25
C GLN A 100 -5.81 -4.78 4.76
N LEU A 101 -6.02 -3.49 4.97
CA LEU A 101 -5.02 -2.55 5.48
C LEU A 101 -5.46 -1.92 6.81
N ASP A 102 -6.42 -2.51 7.52
CA ASP A 102 -6.86 -1.98 8.80
C ASP A 102 -5.67 -1.80 9.76
N LEU A 103 -5.64 -0.66 10.45
CA LEU A 103 -4.57 -0.26 11.37
C LEU A 103 -3.18 -0.07 10.73
N ALA A 104 -3.04 -0.13 9.40
CA ALA A 104 -1.77 0.11 8.73
C ALA A 104 -1.33 1.59 8.82
N SER A 105 -0.05 1.83 8.55
CA SER A 105 0.49 3.18 8.39
C SER A 105 0.98 3.37 6.95
N LEU A 106 0.30 4.19 6.17
CA LEU A 106 0.73 4.63 4.83
C LEU A 106 1.10 6.11 4.82
N GLN A 107 1.55 6.65 5.96
CA GLN A 107 1.96 8.05 6.03
C GLN A 107 3.03 8.36 4.97
N ALA A 108 2.81 9.44 4.22
CA ALA A 108 3.66 9.89 3.12
C ALA A 108 3.90 8.85 1.99
N ALA A 109 3.07 7.81 1.89
CA ALA A 109 3.15 6.84 0.79
C ALA A 109 2.65 7.44 -0.53
N THR A 110 3.23 7.00 -1.64
CA THR A 110 2.80 7.38 -2.99
C THR A 110 1.93 6.27 -3.58
N LEU A 111 0.64 6.52 -3.72
CA LEU A 111 -0.38 5.60 -4.21
C LEU A 111 -1.02 6.09 -5.53
N THR A 112 -0.32 6.92 -6.30
CA THR A 112 -0.82 7.46 -7.56
C THR A 112 -1.26 6.34 -8.51
N GLY A 113 -2.47 6.44 -9.05
CA GLY A 113 -3.02 5.48 -10.02
C GLY A 113 -3.26 4.06 -9.49
N THR A 114 -3.23 3.86 -8.17
CA THR A 114 -3.49 2.54 -7.57
C THR A 114 -4.93 2.10 -7.72
N ASN A 115 -5.16 0.79 -7.70
CA ASN A 115 -6.49 0.21 -7.56
C ASN A 115 -6.72 -0.26 -6.12
N LEU A 116 -7.58 0.43 -5.36
CA LEU A 116 -7.98 0.09 -3.99
C LEU A 116 -9.48 -0.25 -3.91
N GLN A 117 -10.09 -0.68 -5.03
CA GLN A 117 -11.50 -1.05 -5.03
C GLN A 117 -11.81 -2.06 -3.91
N GLU A 118 -12.83 -1.75 -3.10
CA GLU A 118 -13.30 -2.58 -1.99
C GLU A 118 -12.22 -2.92 -0.95
N ALA A 119 -11.11 -2.16 -0.90
CA ALA A 119 -10.09 -2.34 0.14
C ALA A 119 -10.60 -1.84 1.50
N ASN A 120 -10.09 -2.44 2.58
CA ASN A 120 -10.37 -2.02 3.94
C ASN A 120 -9.20 -1.17 4.47
N LEU A 121 -9.44 0.10 4.75
CA LEU A 121 -8.48 1.05 5.35
C LEU A 121 -9.02 1.63 6.67
N ILE A 122 -9.84 0.88 7.40
CA ILE A 122 -10.35 1.29 8.72
C ILE A 122 -9.19 1.65 9.66
N GLN A 123 -9.31 2.80 10.34
CA GLN A 123 -8.33 3.26 11.33
C GLN A 123 -6.88 3.39 10.81
N THR A 124 -6.69 3.50 9.50
CA THR A 124 -5.38 3.62 8.87
C THR A 124 -4.83 5.05 8.99
N ASP A 125 -3.51 5.18 9.15
CA ASP A 125 -2.83 6.47 9.03
C ASP A 125 -2.43 6.75 7.58
N LEU A 126 -3.16 7.64 6.91
CA LEU A 126 -2.94 8.05 5.52
C LEU A 126 -2.41 9.49 5.43
N SER A 127 -1.91 10.04 6.54
CA SER A 127 -1.46 11.42 6.58
C SER A 127 -0.40 11.68 5.51
N GLN A 128 -0.55 12.74 4.71
CA GLN A 128 0.36 13.13 3.63
C GLN A 128 0.49 12.11 2.48
N ALA A 129 -0.34 11.06 2.43
CA ALA A 129 -0.33 10.11 1.34
C ALA A 129 -0.90 10.74 0.04
N ASP A 130 -0.41 10.25 -1.10
CA ASP A 130 -0.87 10.69 -2.42
C ASP A 130 -1.66 9.58 -3.14
N PHE A 131 -2.97 9.74 -3.21
CA PHE A 131 -3.91 8.88 -3.94
C PHE A 131 -4.39 9.52 -5.26
N SER A 132 -3.61 10.44 -5.84
CA SER A 132 -3.98 11.05 -7.12
C SER A 132 -4.26 9.98 -8.18
N ASP A 133 -5.35 10.16 -8.93
CA ASP A 133 -5.80 9.21 -9.97
C ASP A 133 -6.14 7.79 -9.49
N ALA A 134 -6.19 7.53 -8.18
CA ALA A 134 -6.48 6.20 -7.64
C ALA A 134 -7.96 5.81 -7.77
N ASN A 135 -8.23 4.52 -7.95
CA ASN A 135 -9.57 3.95 -7.84
C ASN A 135 -9.84 3.50 -6.40
N LEU A 136 -10.68 4.22 -5.68
CA LEU A 136 -11.09 3.96 -4.29
C LEU A 136 -12.57 3.56 -4.22
N THR A 137 -13.13 2.99 -5.29
CA THR A 137 -14.56 2.64 -5.33
C THR A 137 -14.89 1.63 -4.23
N GLY A 138 -15.88 1.94 -3.39
CA GLY A 138 -16.34 1.05 -2.31
C GLY A 138 -15.32 0.83 -1.20
N VAL A 139 -14.28 1.66 -1.09
CA VAL A 139 -13.27 1.55 -0.04
C VAL A 139 -13.85 1.89 1.34
N ASP A 140 -13.44 1.19 2.39
CA ASP A 140 -13.77 1.59 3.77
C ASP A 140 -12.63 2.42 4.36
N LEU A 141 -12.85 3.71 4.55
CA LEU A 141 -11.92 4.67 5.15
C LEU A 141 -12.42 5.15 6.52
N SER A 142 -13.33 4.39 7.15
CA SER A 142 -13.90 4.81 8.42
C SER A 142 -12.83 4.92 9.51
N GLN A 143 -12.89 6.01 10.28
CA GLN A 143 -11.89 6.37 11.30
C GLN A 143 -10.46 6.58 10.76
N ALA A 144 -10.25 6.64 9.45
CA ALA A 144 -8.93 6.90 8.88
C ALA A 144 -8.46 8.34 9.17
N LYS A 145 -7.14 8.49 9.30
CA LYS A 145 -6.46 9.79 9.43
C LYS A 145 -6.05 10.27 8.04
N LEU A 146 -6.68 11.36 7.56
CA LEU A 146 -6.50 11.86 6.20
C LEU A 146 -5.77 13.21 6.16
N GLN A 147 -5.00 13.57 7.19
CA GLN A 147 -4.39 14.90 7.28
C GLN A 147 -3.43 15.13 6.10
N ARG A 148 -3.69 16.18 5.30
CA ARG A 148 -2.92 16.53 4.10
C ARG A 148 -2.87 15.43 3.03
N THR A 149 -3.84 14.51 3.01
CA THR A 149 -3.92 13.47 1.98
C THR A 149 -4.40 14.07 0.65
N ASN A 150 -3.80 13.64 -0.47
CA ASN A 150 -4.18 14.06 -1.80
C ASN A 150 -5.08 13.01 -2.48
N PHE A 151 -6.31 13.37 -2.81
CA PHE A 151 -7.27 12.57 -3.58
C PHE A 151 -7.58 13.20 -4.94
N SER A 152 -6.71 14.07 -5.47
CA SER A 152 -6.96 14.73 -6.76
C SER A 152 -7.27 13.72 -7.86
N ARG A 153 -8.39 13.91 -8.58
CA ARG A 153 -8.89 13.01 -9.63
C ARG A 153 -9.18 11.56 -9.19
N ALA A 154 -9.08 11.26 -7.90
CA ALA A 154 -9.37 9.92 -7.39
C ALA A 154 -10.87 9.61 -7.47
N ASN A 155 -11.21 8.33 -7.56
CA ASN A 155 -12.60 7.88 -7.58
C ASN A 155 -13.01 7.29 -6.22
N LEU A 156 -13.68 8.08 -5.38
CA LEU A 156 -14.19 7.67 -4.06
C LEU A 156 -15.65 7.21 -4.11
N LYS A 157 -16.21 6.88 -5.28
CA LYS A 157 -17.62 6.45 -5.37
C LYS A 157 -17.89 5.29 -4.41
N GLN A 158 -18.98 5.37 -3.64
CA GLN A 158 -19.35 4.40 -2.61
C GLN A 158 -18.32 4.21 -1.48
N ALA A 159 -17.29 5.06 -1.36
CA ALA A 159 -16.36 5.02 -0.24
C ALA A 159 -17.07 5.36 1.08
N ASP A 160 -16.76 4.62 2.14
CA ASP A 160 -17.19 4.95 3.49
C ASP A 160 -16.18 5.87 4.16
N LEU A 161 -16.58 7.11 4.40
CA LEU A 161 -15.74 8.14 5.03
C LEU A 161 -16.22 8.48 6.46
N ARG A 162 -17.13 7.69 7.04
CA ARG A 162 -17.69 7.99 8.37
C ARG A 162 -16.57 8.10 9.39
N THR A 163 -16.60 9.17 10.17
CA THR A 163 -15.63 9.44 11.26
C THR A 163 -14.16 9.56 10.83
N ALA A 164 -13.87 9.63 9.52
CA ALA A 164 -12.53 9.95 9.04
C ALA A 164 -12.17 11.40 9.41
N VAL A 165 -10.90 11.64 9.72
CA VAL A 165 -10.40 12.96 10.12
C VAL A 165 -9.88 13.70 8.90
N PHE A 166 -10.65 14.67 8.42
CA PHE A 166 -10.29 15.55 7.30
C PHE A 166 -9.61 16.82 7.83
N ASP A 167 -8.31 16.96 7.58
CA ASP A 167 -7.62 18.24 7.74
C ASP A 167 -6.75 18.48 6.49
N ARG A 168 -7.01 19.58 5.77
CA ARG A 168 -6.24 19.98 4.58
C ARG A 168 -6.17 18.89 3.48
N VAL A 169 -7.23 18.12 3.32
CA VAL A 169 -7.34 17.14 2.22
C VAL A 169 -7.49 17.87 0.88
N ILE A 170 -6.84 17.36 -0.16
CA ILE A 170 -6.97 17.86 -1.54
C ILE A 170 -7.94 16.95 -2.30
N LEU A 171 -9.01 17.50 -2.86
CA LEU A 171 -10.07 16.76 -3.55
C LEU A 171 -10.31 17.21 -4.99
N SER A 172 -9.41 18.02 -5.57
CA SER A 172 -9.58 18.60 -6.91
C SER A 172 -9.96 17.53 -7.94
N ASP A 173 -11.12 17.68 -8.59
CA ASP A 173 -11.68 16.78 -9.60
C ASP A 173 -11.97 15.33 -9.15
N ALA A 174 -11.94 15.06 -7.84
CA ALA A 174 -12.28 13.76 -7.28
C ALA A 174 -13.76 13.41 -7.56
N THR A 175 -14.06 12.13 -7.73
CA THR A 175 -15.44 11.63 -7.67
C THR A 175 -15.77 11.31 -6.22
N MET A 176 -16.81 11.91 -5.66
CA MET A 176 -17.22 11.78 -4.26
C MET A 176 -18.02 10.49 -4.00
N PRO A 177 -18.25 10.09 -2.74
CA PRO A 177 -18.99 8.86 -2.40
C PRO A 177 -20.36 8.69 -3.04
N ASP A 178 -21.09 9.80 -3.25
CA ASP A 178 -22.39 9.80 -3.93
C ASP A 178 -22.29 9.73 -5.46
N GLY A 179 -21.07 9.77 -6.01
CA GLY A 179 -20.78 9.77 -7.44
C GLY A 179 -20.69 11.15 -8.07
N SER A 180 -20.92 12.23 -7.33
CA SER A 180 -20.76 13.61 -7.81
C SER A 180 -19.27 13.94 -8.03
N LYS A 181 -18.98 14.94 -8.88
CA LYS A 181 -17.62 15.49 -8.99
C LYS A 181 -17.41 16.57 -7.96
N TYR A 182 -16.28 16.53 -7.27
CA TYR A 182 -15.86 17.60 -6.39
C TYR A 182 -15.42 18.80 -7.21
N CYS A 183 -16.29 19.81 -7.25
CA CYS A 183 -15.95 21.13 -7.76
C CYS A 183 -15.63 22.01 -6.56
N ALA A 184 -14.38 22.45 -6.42
CA ALA A 184 -14.08 23.52 -5.48
C ALA A 184 -14.84 24.77 -5.96
N SER A 185 -15.79 25.26 -5.17
CA SER A 185 -16.32 26.60 -5.39
C SER A 185 -15.13 27.55 -5.25
N THR A 186 -14.78 28.22 -6.36
CA THR A 186 -13.71 29.23 -6.46
C THR A 186 -13.79 30.27 -5.36
#